data_AF-A0A7V4T4W1-F1
#
_entry.id   AF-A0A7V4T4W1-F1
#
_cell.length_a   1.000
_cell.length_b   1.000
_cell.length_c   1.000
_cell.angle_alpha   90.00
_cell.angle_beta   90.00
_cell.angle_gamma   90.00
#
_symmetry.space_group_name_H-M   'P 1'
#
loop_
_entity.id
_entity.type
_entity.pdbx_description
1 polymer ?
#
loop_
_entity_poly.entity_id
_entity_poly.type
_entity_poly.pdbx_seq_one_letter_code
_entity_poly.pdbx_strand_id
1 'polypeptide(L)' 'NYVEINLMAKKKAKDISSIVIRISQKNSEIERVVTYNPYDDTTLFQFSNIQFKNIEPEIFEFQIPYGVDIIEMD' A
#
# COMPACT_ATOMS: atom_id res chain seq x y z
N ASN A 1 -9.37 -11.00 -15.77
CA ASN A 1 -10.65 -10.69 -15.07
C ASN A 1 -10.33 -10.25 -13.66
N TYR A 2 -10.87 -9.11 -13.26
CA TYR A 2 -10.63 -8.52 -11.94
C TYR A 2 -11.94 -7.95 -11.38
N VAL A 3 -11.97 -7.75 -10.06
CA VAL A 3 -12.95 -6.88 -9.39
C VAL A 3 -12.25 -5.63 -8.88
N GLU A 4 -12.97 -4.53 -8.78
CA GLU A 4 -12.49 -3.29 -8.18
C GLU A 4 -13.30 -2.96 -6.94
N ILE A 5 -12.60 -2.59 -5.87
CA ILE A 5 -13.19 -2.05 -4.65
C ILE A 5 -12.81 -0.57 -4.57
N ASN A 6 -13.82 0.29 -4.56
CA ASN A 6 -13.66 1.74 -4.46
C ASN A 6 -13.99 2.19 -3.04
N LEU A 7 -12.99 2.69 -2.32
CA LEU A 7 -13.14 3.27 -1.00
C LEU A 7 -13.13 4.80 -1.12
N MET A 8 -14.23 5.44 -0.74
CA MET A 8 -14.37 6.90 -0.74
C MET A 8 -14.28 7.42 0.69
N ALA A 9 -13.51 8.49 0.89
CA ALA A 9 -13.45 9.14 2.20
C ALA A 9 -14.84 9.70 2.57
N LYS A 10 -15.36 9.33 3.74
CA LYS A 10 -16.66 9.83 4.24
C LYS A 10 -16.66 11.31 4.59
N LYS A 11 -15.48 11.88 4.83
CA LYS A 11 -15.23 13.29 5.14
C LYS A 11 -14.05 13.76 4.31
N LYS A 12 -13.94 15.07 4.10
CA LYS A 12 -12.78 15.67 3.43
C LYS A 12 -11.52 15.40 4.25
N ALA A 13 -10.68 14.49 3.76
CA ALA A 13 -9.34 14.25 4.28
C ALA A 13 -8.35 15.11 3.51
N LYS A 14 -7.21 15.47 4.12
CA LYS A 14 -6.18 16.29 3.46
C LYS A 14 -5.28 15.46 2.54
N ASP A 15 -5.08 14.19 2.88
CA ASP A 15 -4.02 13.38 2.25
C ASP A 15 -4.58 12.38 1.24
N ILE A 16 -5.72 11.73 1.51
CA ILE A 16 -6.32 10.72 0.63
C ILE A 16 -7.83 10.95 0.51
N SER A 17 -8.33 11.18 -0.70
CA SER A 17 -9.75 11.33 -1.02
C SER A 17 -10.41 10.01 -1.41
N SER A 18 -9.69 9.13 -2.10
CA SER A 18 -10.17 7.80 -2.48
C SER A 18 -9.05 6.78 -2.66
N ILE A 19 -9.43 5.51 -2.54
CA ILE A 19 -8.55 4.35 -2.78
C ILE A 19 -9.30 3.38 -3.72
N VAL A 20 -8.64 2.96 -4.79
CA VAL A 20 -9.14 1.96 -5.73
C VAL A 20 -8.25 0.73 -5.64
N ILE A 21 -8.84 -0.41 -5.27
CA ILE A 21 -8.12 -1.68 -5.12
C ILE A 21 -8.60 -2.63 -6.22
N ARG A 22 -7.68 -3.11 -7.05
CA ARG A 22 -7.95 -4.13 -8.06
C ARG A 22 -7.52 -5.50 -7.56
N ILE A 23 -8.46 -6.44 -7.58
CA ILE A 23 -8.24 -7.81 -7.14
C ILE A 23 -8.47 -8.76 -8.31
N SER A 24 -7.50 -9.60 -8.59
CA SER A 24 -7.59 -10.66 -9.58
C SER A 24 -8.69 -11.65 -9.20
N GLN A 25 -9.62 -11.93 -10.11
CA GLN A 25 -10.63 -12.96 -9.89
C GLN A 25 -10.07 -14.39 -10.06
N LYS A 26 -8.85 -14.53 -10.57
CA LYS A 26 -8.23 -15.83 -10.81
C LYS A 26 -7.68 -16.45 -9.52
N ASN A 27 -7.09 -15.63 -8.66
CA ASN A 27 -6.35 -16.06 -7.48
C ASN A 27 -6.59 -15.17 -6.25
N SER A 28 -7.53 -14.21 -6.33
CA SER A 28 -7.86 -13.27 -5.25
C SER A 28 -6.68 -12.41 -4.78
N GLU A 29 -5.65 -12.25 -5.61
CA GLU A 29 -4.50 -11.39 -5.32
C GLU A 29 -4.80 -9.93 -5.65
N ILE A 30 -4.27 -9.01 -4.83
CA ILE A 30 -4.29 -7.58 -5.13
C ILE A 30 -3.26 -7.31 -6.23
N GLU A 31 -3.71 -6.91 -7.41
CA GLU A 31 -2.83 -6.59 -8.54
C GLU A 31 -2.40 -5.11 -8.52
N ARG A 32 -3.28 -4.25 -8.00
CA ARG A 32 -3.09 -2.80 -8.03
C ARG A 32 -3.81 -2.10 -6.89
N VAL A 33 -3.17 -1.08 -6.33
CA VAL A 33 -3.79 -0.08 -5.47
C VAL A 33 -3.51 1.30 -6.04
N VAL A 34 -4.54 2.12 -6.18
CA VAL A 34 -4.42 3.52 -6.59
C VAL A 34 -4.97 4.39 -5.46
N THR A 35 -4.21 5.39 -5.04
CA THR A 35 -4.69 6.41 -4.12
C THR A 35 -4.78 7.74 -4.85
N TYR A 36 -5.81 8.51 -4.51
CA TYR A 36 -6.00 9.88 -4.97
C TYR A 36 -6.00 10.80 -3.76
N ASN A 37 -5.32 11.94 -3.84
CA ASN A 37 -5.47 13.01 -2.86
C ASN A 37 -6.63 13.96 -3.28
N PRO A 38 -6.99 14.97 -2.45
CA PRO A 38 -8.05 15.92 -2.80
C PRO A 38 -7.74 16.87 -3.97
N TYR A 39 -6.51 16.84 -4.47
CA TYR A 39 -6.01 17.65 -5.59
C TYR A 39 -5.81 16.79 -6.85
N ASP A 40 -6.35 15.57 -6.85
CA ASP A 40 -6.28 14.56 -7.93
C ASP A 40 -4.86 14.03 -8.23
N ASP A 41 -3.87 14.29 -7.37
CA ASP A 41 -2.59 13.60 -7.47
C ASP A 41 -2.79 12.11 -7.22
N THR A 42 -2.11 11.30 -8.03
CA THR A 42 -2.29 9.85 -8.06
C THR A 42 -1.02 9.15 -7.63
N THR A 43 -1.13 8.22 -6.68
CA THR A 43 -0.08 7.23 -6.41
C THR A 43 -0.54 5.86 -6.85
N LEU A 44 0.30 5.16 -7.62
CA LEU A 44 0.03 3.83 -8.15
C LEU A 44 0.98 2.81 -7.53
N PHE A 45 0.43 1.82 -6.85
CA PHE A 45 1.13 0.61 -6.44
C PHE A 45 0.73 -0.52 -7.39
N GLN A 46 1.71 -1.15 -8.03
CA GLN A 46 1.51 -2.33 -8.84
C GLN A 46 2.23 -3.51 -8.22
N PHE A 47 1.48 -4.57 -7.92
CA PHE A 47 2.00 -5.77 -7.28
C PHE A 47 2.28 -6.82 -8.34
N SER A 48 3.41 -7.50 -8.21
CA SER A 48 3.80 -8.58 -9.11
C SER A 48 4.63 -9.59 -8.34
N ASN A 49 4.67 -10.84 -8.85
CA ASN A 49 5.42 -11.92 -8.23
C ASN A 49 5.09 -12.14 -6.74
N ILE A 50 3.79 -12.16 -6.40
CA ILE A 50 3.31 -12.40 -5.04
C ILE A 50 3.65 -13.84 -4.65
N GLN A 51 4.25 -14.03 -3.47
CA GLN A 51 4.67 -15.32 -2.96
C GLN A 51 4.14 -15.50 -1.54
N PHE A 52 3.46 -16.62 -1.29
CA PHE A 52 3.04 -17.02 0.05
C PHE A 52 4.04 -18.03 0.59
N LYS A 53 4.90 -17.59 1.51
CA LYS A 53 5.93 -18.39 2.17
C LYS A 53 5.95 -18.10 3.66
N ASN A 54 6.58 -18.97 4.45
CA ASN A 54 6.95 -18.60 5.81
C ASN A 54 7.93 -17.43 5.74
N ILE A 55 7.67 -16.43 6.57
CA ILE A 55 8.46 -15.21 6.67
C ILE A 55 9.06 -15.19 8.06
N GLU A 56 10.39 -15.07 8.13
CA GLU A 56 11.11 -14.93 9.40
C GLU A 56 10.71 -13.61 10.06
N PRO A 57 10.35 -13.59 11.36
CA PRO A 57 9.87 -12.39 12.06
C PRO A 57 10.82 -11.19 11.99
N GLU A 58 12.13 -11.43 11.90
CA GLU A 58 13.18 -10.41 11.89
C GLU A 58 13.09 -9.47 10.69
N ILE A 59 12.40 -9.85 9.60
CA ILE A 59 12.17 -8.95 8.46
C ILE A 59 11.32 -7.72 8.83
N PHE A 60 10.55 -7.81 9.92
CA PHE A 60 9.73 -6.73 10.44
C PHE A 60 10.46 -5.87 11.48
N GLU A 61 11.74 -6.13 11.72
CA GLU A 61 12.60 -5.34 12.60
C GLU A 61 13.49 -4.40 11.78
N PHE A 62 13.58 -3.14 12.20
CA PHE A 62 14.52 -2.20 11.62
C PHE A 62 15.89 -2.33 12.30
N GLN A 63 16.87 -2.81 11.55
CA GLN A 63 18.27 -2.86 12.00
C GLN A 63 18.96 -1.56 11.60
N ILE A 64 19.35 -0.77 12.60
CA ILE A 64 20.00 0.52 12.40
C ILE A 64 21.36 0.29 11.71
N PRO A 65 21.58 0.84 10.50
CA PRO A 65 22.88 0.74 9.84
C PRO A 65 23.92 1.59 10.56
N TYR A 66 25.18 1.14 10.50
CA TYR A 66 26.29 1.92 11.08
C TYR A 66 26.43 3.29 10.40
N GLY A 67 26.63 4.34 11.19
CA GLY A 67 26.88 5.70 10.71
C GLY A 67 25.64 6.46 10.24
N VAL A 68 24.44 6.00 10.60
CA VAL A 68 23.18 6.70 10.31
C VAL A 68 22.72 7.48 11.54
N ASP A 69 22.34 8.73 11.33
CA ASP A 69 21.64 9.53 12.33
C ASP A 69 20.17 9.12 12.40
N ILE A 70 19.67 8.84 13.60
CA ILE A 70 18.28 8.47 13.84
C ILE A 70 17.55 9.68 14.40
N ILE A 71 16.40 10.00 13.81
CA ILE A 71 15.45 10.95 14.36
C ILE A 71 14.31 10.15 14.96
N GLU A 72 14.25 10.09 16.29
CA GLU A 72 13.10 9.55 16.99
C GLU A 72 11.94 10.55 16.88
N MET A 73 10.81 10.08 16.37
CA MET A 73 9.57 10.84 16.28
C MET A 73 8.59 10.25 17.28
N ASP A 74 8.12 11.08 18.22
CA ASP A 74 7.08 10.74 19.20
C ASP A 74 5.72 10.42 18.56
#